data_AF-A0A959JWY8-F1
#
_entry.id   AF-A0A959JWY8-F1
#
_cell.length_a   1.000
_cell.length_b   1.000
_cell.length_c   1.000
_cell.angle_alpha   90.00
_cell.angle_beta   90.00
_cell.angle_gamma   90.00
#
_symmetry.space_group_name_H-M   'P 1'
#
loop_
_entity.id
_entity.type
_entity.pdbx_description
1 polymer ?
#
loop_
_entity_poly.entity_id
_entity_poly.type
_entity_poly.pdbx_seq_one_letter_code
_entity_poly.pdbx_strand_id
1 'polypeptide(L)'
;TNGYNTYTFSKDIYFDRGTTSGHIIVTVPLKNYTIYDQSTRMIDVIFPFVVEGPLDEQVSIIDTTTEPQIPYMVLHDPPGDMSTTTVANGWSNCRTIEEEFEIDESLGAFGKARVGFKGDVGFIYSMELEIFVEFSVDVTEGSYQLQSKLSETCISTSTSVTTSNLPASKQSDLFIGYGVDLAYGVGPNLEIDGCGSRLDTGIVYLPIQETIRPFSMTQLQIEQDIIDLQDALPNFTTSEDSANAIYQIEVWQQVLDLNQQNQDNATDYSPPISEIFGGGSVYERTETVEFTDAGSITVNHYLDSQVGLRAGAYIGGNGLEGGVRFTTKKRFGGTTSETNVQSQTISYHLEDDDLDPTGDEFHVDVKRDPMFGTPVFILDESRSKTSCPYEGGFQRDQPNISGSTCGPDGPYLEKIYLDSIDTGPNGEGKVWVKICNDNTQEGRQISWRLDANPQSLGYQLNGSTNQIQDLGFLAPGDCDTFELIVMKINNNLVYNNLNWRVYGTCLTESSSLETFLLQESDVVNTNFTFGGIGNYPLGDRDCDGIINAKDCGGMNILTLNQSLGPLSGDYFANQKIIVQPNTMINAGETISWHAPEVEMIEVAVPQTTVLAIDQSGCP
;
A
#
# COMPACT_ATOMS: atom_id res chain seq x y z
N THR A 1 18.03 -30.58 -52.41
CA THR A 1 17.19 -31.30 -51.44
C THR A 1 18.04 -32.39 -50.81
N ASN A 2 18.85 -32.03 -49.81
CA ASN A 2 19.71 -32.99 -49.12
C ASN A 2 18.84 -33.76 -48.12
N GLY A 3 18.43 -34.97 -48.51
CA GLY A 3 17.68 -35.88 -47.66
C GLY A 3 18.57 -36.38 -46.53
N TYR A 4 18.51 -35.71 -45.38
CA TYR A 4 18.95 -36.30 -44.13
C TYR A 4 17.91 -37.36 -43.75
N ASN A 5 18.30 -38.63 -43.83
CA ASN A 5 17.48 -39.70 -43.28
C ASN A 5 17.56 -39.62 -41.75
N THR A 6 16.47 -39.24 -41.11
CA THR A 6 16.35 -39.30 -39.65
C THR A 6 16.12 -40.76 -39.26
N TYR A 7 17.00 -41.31 -38.42
CA TYR A 7 16.82 -42.64 -37.83
C TYR A 7 16.44 -42.46 -36.37
N THR A 8 15.22 -42.84 -36.01
CA THR A 8 14.75 -42.82 -34.62
C THR A 8 14.88 -44.22 -34.04
N PHE A 9 15.56 -44.32 -32.90
CA PHE A 9 15.66 -45.55 -32.12
C PHE A 9 14.99 -45.31 -30.76
N SER A 10 14.17 -46.27 -30.33
CA SER A 10 13.58 -46.27 -28.99
C SER A 10 13.97 -47.58 -28.29
N LYS A 11 14.41 -47.47 -27.04
CA LYS A 11 14.77 -48.60 -26.19
C LYS A 11 14.53 -48.20 -24.75
N ASP A 12 13.80 -49.05 -24.03
CA ASP A 12 13.63 -48.89 -22.59
C ASP A 12 14.93 -49.28 -21.88
N ILE A 13 15.41 -48.41 -21.00
CA ILE A 13 16.62 -48.61 -20.21
C ILE A 13 16.23 -48.44 -18.74
N TYR A 14 16.62 -49.42 -17.92
CA TYR A 14 16.39 -49.42 -16.48
C TYR A 14 17.72 -49.18 -15.78
N PHE A 15 17.70 -48.36 -14.73
CA PHE A 15 18.87 -48.04 -13.92
C PHE A 15 18.65 -48.51 -12.50
N ASP A 16 19.72 -49.00 -11.87
CA ASP A 16 19.69 -49.30 -10.44
C ASP A 16 19.51 -48.00 -9.64
N ARG A 17 18.74 -48.07 -8.55
CA ARG A 17 18.45 -46.93 -7.69
C ARG A 17 19.75 -46.34 -7.11
N GLY A 18 19.88 -45.01 -7.14
CA GLY A 18 21.08 -44.31 -6.65
C GLY A 18 22.29 -44.36 -7.60
N THR A 19 22.08 -44.72 -8.87
CA THR A 19 23.16 -44.69 -9.88
C THR A 19 23.55 -43.24 -10.20
N THR A 20 24.67 -42.81 -9.64
CA THR A 20 25.17 -41.44 -9.79
C THR A 20 25.88 -41.18 -11.13
N SER A 21 26.16 -42.22 -11.93
CA SER A 21 26.76 -42.04 -13.25
C SER A 21 26.30 -43.11 -14.25
N GLY A 22 25.83 -42.66 -15.41
CA GLY A 22 25.44 -43.52 -16.52
C GLY A 22 25.90 -42.93 -17.86
N HIS A 23 26.07 -43.80 -18.85
CA HIS A 23 26.49 -43.38 -20.20
C HIS A 23 25.65 -44.11 -21.25
N ILE A 24 25.00 -43.38 -22.15
CA ILE A 24 24.42 -43.95 -23.36
C ILE A 24 25.51 -43.88 -24.42
N ILE A 25 25.95 -45.02 -24.92
CA ILE A 25 26.93 -45.10 -26.02
C ILE A 25 26.16 -45.42 -27.30
N VAL A 26 26.16 -44.48 -28.24
CA VAL A 26 25.62 -44.68 -29.58
C VAL A 26 26.78 -44.89 -30.53
N THR A 27 26.97 -46.14 -30.96
CA THR A 27 27.99 -46.50 -31.95
C THR A 27 27.44 -46.34 -33.36
N VAL A 28 27.97 -45.39 -34.12
CA VAL A 28 27.57 -45.13 -35.51
C VAL A 28 28.65 -45.61 -36.48
N PRO A 29 28.34 -46.49 -37.44
CA PRO A 29 29.28 -46.85 -38.50
C PRO A 29 29.39 -45.71 -39.52
N LEU A 30 30.55 -45.04 -39.56
CA LEU A 30 30.92 -44.21 -40.69
C LEU A 30 31.56 -45.07 -41.78
N LYS A 31 30.87 -45.18 -42.91
CA LYS A 31 31.43 -45.77 -44.12
C LYS A 31 32.19 -44.68 -44.89
N ASN A 32 33.52 -44.75 -44.87
CA ASN A 32 34.32 -43.99 -45.81
C ASN A 32 34.36 -44.74 -47.14
N TYR A 33 33.63 -44.25 -48.14
CA TYR A 33 33.76 -44.74 -49.50
C TYR A 33 34.86 -43.96 -50.21
N THR A 34 36.06 -44.51 -50.25
CA THR A 34 37.04 -44.12 -51.28
C THR A 34 37.29 -45.30 -52.21
N ILE A 35 37.70 -45.04 -53.44
CA ILE A 35 37.88 -46.06 -54.50
C ILE A 35 38.96 -47.12 -54.16
N TYR A 36 39.72 -46.91 -53.08
CA TYR A 36 40.88 -47.73 -52.69
C TYR A 36 40.82 -48.28 -51.26
N ASP A 37 39.82 -47.89 -50.45
CA ASP A 37 39.67 -48.41 -49.08
C ASP A 37 38.17 -48.50 -48.69
N GLN A 38 37.77 -49.69 -48.22
CA GLN A 38 36.44 -49.96 -47.66
C GLN A 38 36.56 -50.19 -46.15
N SER A 39 37.18 -49.26 -45.43
CA SER A 39 37.23 -49.32 -43.97
C SER A 39 35.96 -48.71 -43.38
N THR A 40 35.22 -49.52 -42.63
CA THR A 40 34.14 -49.03 -41.77
C THR A 40 34.77 -48.56 -40.47
N ARG A 41 34.69 -47.27 -40.18
CA ARG A 41 35.09 -46.74 -38.88
C ARG A 41 33.85 -46.62 -38.01
N MET A 42 33.90 -47.20 -36.82
CA MET A 42 32.87 -46.97 -35.81
C MET A 42 33.21 -45.68 -35.07
N ILE A 43 32.23 -44.79 -34.91
CA ILE A 43 32.31 -43.66 -33.99
C ILE A 43 31.39 -43.95 -32.83
N ASP A 44 31.92 -43.86 -31.61
CA ASP A 44 31.12 -43.86 -30.40
C ASP A 44 30.77 -42.43 -30.02
N VAL A 45 29.48 -42.14 -29.91
CA VAL A 45 28.97 -40.92 -29.29
C VAL A 45 28.51 -41.28 -27.88
N ILE A 46 29.13 -40.67 -26.88
CA ILE A 46 28.86 -40.94 -25.48
C ILE A 46 28.02 -39.80 -24.93
N PHE A 47 26.82 -40.12 -24.44
CA PHE A 47 25.94 -39.21 -23.72
C PHE A 47 26.02 -39.55 -22.23
N PRO A 48 26.80 -38.80 -21.44
CA PRO A 48 26.75 -38.95 -19.98
C PRO A 48 25.39 -38.47 -19.47
N PHE A 49 24.84 -39.18 -18.49
CA PHE A 49 23.65 -38.75 -17.76
C PHE A 49 23.79 -39.17 -16.29
N VAL A 50 23.02 -38.49 -15.46
CA VAL A 50 22.90 -38.79 -14.04
C VAL A 50 21.46 -39.23 -13.81
N VAL A 51 21.26 -40.33 -13.08
CA VAL A 51 19.92 -40.83 -12.75
C VAL A 51 19.64 -40.39 -11.33
N GLU A 52 18.85 -39.33 -11.18
CA GLU A 52 18.48 -38.84 -9.86
C GLU A 52 17.62 -39.87 -9.12
N GLY A 53 16.61 -40.43 -9.81
CA GLY A 53 15.71 -41.47 -9.29
C GLY A 53 14.93 -41.06 -8.02
N PRO A 54 13.83 -41.74 -7.68
CA PRO A 54 13.26 -41.59 -6.34
C PRO A 54 14.22 -42.20 -5.31
N LEU A 55 14.66 -41.38 -4.35
CA LEU A 55 15.31 -41.86 -3.15
C LEU A 55 14.19 -42.27 -2.18
N ASP A 56 13.75 -43.55 -2.17
CA ASP A 56 12.83 -44.09 -1.14
C ASP A 56 13.41 -44.08 0.30
N GLU A 57 14.32 -43.17 0.64
CA GLU A 57 14.58 -42.89 2.05
C GLU A 57 13.54 -41.89 2.49
N GLN A 58 12.64 -42.38 3.33
CA GLN A 58 11.63 -41.57 3.99
C GLN A 58 12.34 -40.47 4.78
N VAL A 59 12.19 -39.22 4.36
CA VAL A 59 12.79 -38.09 5.07
C VAL A 59 11.88 -37.76 6.25
N SER A 60 12.43 -37.84 7.46
CA SER A 60 11.65 -37.49 8.65
C SER A 60 11.33 -36.00 8.65
N ILE A 61 10.09 -35.66 8.98
CA ILE A 61 9.70 -34.27 9.27
C ILE A 61 10.46 -33.85 10.52
N ILE A 62 11.26 -32.81 10.41
CA ILE A 62 12.02 -32.26 11.53
C ILE A 62 11.19 -31.19 12.23
N ASP A 63 10.64 -30.26 11.45
CA ASP A 63 9.81 -29.17 11.96
C ASP A 63 8.96 -28.55 10.83
N THR A 64 8.29 -27.44 11.13
CA THR A 64 7.51 -26.63 10.20
C THR A 64 8.06 -25.21 10.09
N THR A 65 7.88 -24.56 8.94
CA THR A 65 8.16 -23.14 8.71
C THR A 65 6.98 -22.48 8.03
N THR A 66 6.83 -21.18 8.20
CA THR A 66 5.71 -20.42 7.64
C THR A 66 6.12 -19.78 6.33
N GLU A 67 5.45 -20.14 5.24
CA GLU A 67 5.58 -19.43 3.97
C GLU A 67 4.72 -18.15 3.99
N PRO A 68 5.33 -16.98 3.72
CA PRO A 68 4.58 -15.74 3.50
C PRO A 68 3.42 -15.88 2.51
N GLN A 69 2.39 -15.07 2.72
CA GLN A 69 1.27 -14.92 1.81
C GLN A 69 1.74 -14.22 0.52
N ILE A 70 1.40 -14.78 -0.64
CA ILE A 70 1.71 -14.19 -1.97
C ILE A 70 0.45 -14.15 -2.85
N PRO A 71 0.30 -13.12 -3.71
CA PRO A 71 -0.81 -13.03 -4.64
C PRO A 71 -0.57 -13.96 -5.84
N TYR A 72 -1.65 -14.61 -6.28
CA TYR A 72 -1.69 -15.35 -7.55
C TYR A 72 -2.53 -14.62 -8.61
N MET A 73 -3.30 -13.62 -8.19
CA MET A 73 -4.11 -12.76 -9.04
C MET A 73 -4.20 -11.37 -8.44
N VAL A 74 -4.22 -10.35 -9.30
CA VAL A 74 -4.52 -8.97 -8.95
C VAL A 74 -5.62 -8.46 -9.87
N LEU A 75 -6.69 -7.92 -9.28
CA LEU A 75 -7.72 -7.19 -9.99
C LEU A 75 -7.47 -5.70 -9.80
N HIS A 76 -7.21 -4.98 -10.88
CA HIS A 76 -7.03 -3.55 -10.80
C HIS A 76 -8.37 -2.84 -10.70
N ASP A 77 -8.44 -1.85 -9.83
CA ASP A 77 -9.63 -1.02 -9.69
C ASP A 77 -9.60 0.09 -10.76
N PRO A 78 -10.68 0.29 -11.53
CA PRO A 78 -10.74 1.41 -12.45
C PRO A 78 -11.00 2.72 -11.69
N PRO A 79 -10.59 3.87 -12.25
CA PRO A 79 -10.95 5.15 -11.65
C PRO A 79 -12.46 5.42 -11.79
N GLY A 80 -13.00 6.30 -10.96
CA GLY A 80 -14.43 6.62 -10.86
C GLY A 80 -15.09 5.86 -9.71
N ASP A 81 -15.82 6.56 -8.86
CA ASP A 81 -16.36 6.07 -7.59
C ASP A 81 -17.46 4.98 -7.70
N MET A 82 -18.01 4.79 -8.89
CA MET A 82 -18.91 3.68 -9.25
C MET A 82 -18.26 2.64 -10.18
N SER A 83 -16.99 2.82 -10.51
CA SER A 83 -16.28 1.91 -11.41
C SER A 83 -15.84 0.63 -10.70
N THR A 84 -15.85 -0.48 -11.42
CA THR A 84 -15.50 -1.79 -10.86
C THR A 84 -14.87 -2.72 -11.90
N THR A 85 -14.00 -3.62 -11.44
CA THR A 85 -13.54 -4.77 -12.20
C THR A 85 -14.15 -6.05 -11.62
N THR A 86 -14.80 -6.85 -12.46
CA THR A 86 -15.52 -8.06 -12.08
C THR A 86 -15.01 -9.31 -12.79
N VAL A 87 -14.70 -10.34 -12.01
CA VAL A 87 -14.51 -11.71 -12.49
C VAL A 87 -15.85 -12.44 -12.40
N ALA A 88 -16.35 -12.93 -13.53
CA ALA A 88 -17.63 -13.64 -13.58
C ALA A 88 -17.59 -15.00 -12.86
N ASN A 89 -18.76 -15.53 -12.52
CA ASN A 89 -18.91 -16.88 -11.97
C ASN A 89 -18.42 -17.94 -12.98
N GLY A 90 -17.66 -18.94 -12.52
CA GLY A 90 -17.18 -20.04 -13.34
C GLY A 90 -15.97 -19.67 -14.19
N TRP A 91 -15.35 -18.51 -13.89
CA TRP A 91 -14.05 -18.17 -14.45
C TRP A 91 -13.01 -19.17 -13.95
N SER A 92 -12.11 -19.59 -14.82
CA SER A 92 -10.97 -20.42 -14.50
C SER A 92 -9.84 -20.14 -15.49
N ASN A 93 -8.65 -19.91 -14.98
CA ASN A 93 -7.44 -19.74 -15.77
C ASN A 93 -6.24 -20.39 -15.05
N CYS A 94 -5.38 -21.06 -15.81
CA CYS A 94 -4.22 -21.77 -15.29
C CYS A 94 -2.93 -21.17 -15.85
N ARG A 95 -1.88 -21.15 -15.03
CA ARG A 95 -0.54 -20.69 -15.43
C ARG A 95 0.53 -21.63 -14.94
N THR A 96 1.66 -21.64 -15.63
CA THR A 96 2.86 -22.32 -15.14
C THR A 96 3.48 -21.58 -13.96
N ILE A 97 4.01 -22.32 -12.99
CA ILE A 97 4.84 -21.79 -11.90
C ILE A 97 6.11 -22.64 -11.81
N GLU A 98 7.25 -21.98 -11.75
CA GLU A 98 8.54 -22.60 -11.50
C GLU A 98 9.08 -22.12 -10.15
N GLU A 99 9.54 -23.06 -9.31
CA GLU A 99 10.14 -22.73 -8.01
C GLU A 99 11.63 -23.08 -8.01
N GLU A 100 12.45 -22.07 -7.74
CA GLU A 100 13.88 -22.19 -7.53
C GLU A 100 14.21 -22.00 -6.04
N PHE A 101 15.31 -22.57 -5.57
CA PHE A 101 15.71 -22.53 -4.17
C PHE A 101 17.16 -22.11 -4.01
N GLU A 102 17.46 -21.40 -2.92
CA GLU A 102 18.80 -21.02 -2.50
C GLU A 102 18.95 -21.16 -0.98
N ILE A 103 19.99 -21.88 -0.57
CA ILE A 103 20.41 -22.02 0.84
C ILE A 103 21.86 -21.51 0.90
N ASP A 104 22.05 -20.19 0.74
CA ASP A 104 23.26 -19.40 1.07
C ASP A 104 23.39 -18.18 0.12
N GLU A 105 23.34 -16.97 0.65
CA GLU A 105 23.54 -15.72 -0.11
C GLU A 105 24.95 -15.61 -0.75
N SER A 106 25.92 -16.42 -0.31
CA SER A 106 27.33 -16.29 -0.72
C SER A 106 27.64 -16.80 -2.13
N LEU A 107 26.76 -17.61 -2.74
CA LEU A 107 27.00 -18.23 -4.05
C LEU A 107 26.13 -17.67 -5.18
N GLY A 108 25.02 -16.97 -4.89
CA GLY A 108 24.21 -16.25 -5.88
C GLY A 108 23.69 -17.13 -7.03
N ALA A 109 23.57 -18.44 -6.80
CA ALA A 109 23.21 -19.44 -7.79
C ALA A 109 22.00 -20.23 -7.30
N PHE A 110 20.82 -19.86 -7.79
CA PHE A 110 19.58 -20.59 -7.55
C PHE A 110 19.64 -21.99 -8.19
N GLY A 111 19.35 -23.03 -7.41
CA GLY A 111 19.11 -24.40 -7.88
C GLY A 111 17.62 -24.66 -8.09
N LYS A 112 17.24 -25.71 -8.84
CA LYS A 112 15.82 -26.12 -8.95
C LYS A 112 15.37 -26.87 -7.69
N ALA A 113 14.25 -26.46 -7.10
CA ALA A 113 13.77 -27.00 -5.83
C ALA A 113 13.29 -28.45 -5.95
N ARG A 114 13.42 -29.23 -4.87
CA ARG A 114 12.90 -30.60 -4.77
C ARG A 114 11.79 -30.64 -3.72
N VAL A 115 10.56 -30.83 -4.19
CA VAL A 115 9.35 -30.93 -3.35
C VAL A 115 9.00 -32.41 -3.09
N GLY A 116 8.70 -32.77 -1.84
CA GLY A 116 8.32 -34.14 -1.42
C GLY A 116 6.82 -34.32 -1.14
N PHE A 117 6.36 -35.53 -0.77
CA PHE A 117 4.97 -35.78 -0.33
C PHE A 117 4.89 -36.59 0.98
N LYS A 118 3.82 -36.44 1.77
CA LYS A 118 3.63 -37.09 3.08
C LYS A 118 3.20 -38.55 2.93
N GLY A 119 4.03 -39.48 3.41
CA GLY A 119 3.65 -40.86 3.71
C GLY A 119 3.32 -41.05 5.20
N ASP A 120 2.88 -42.24 5.60
CA ASP A 120 2.45 -42.56 6.97
C ASP A 120 3.50 -42.30 8.07
N VAL A 121 4.79 -42.11 7.72
CA VAL A 121 5.93 -41.95 8.66
C VAL A 121 6.99 -40.91 8.19
N GLY A 122 6.68 -40.00 7.25
CA GLY A 122 7.63 -38.99 6.71
C GLY A 122 7.49 -38.72 5.20
N PHE A 123 8.39 -37.92 4.59
CA PHE A 123 8.33 -37.55 3.16
C PHE A 123 8.83 -38.67 2.23
N ILE A 124 8.22 -38.83 1.05
CA ILE A 124 8.74 -39.64 -0.07
C ILE A 124 8.92 -38.69 -1.28
N TYR A 125 9.96 -38.90 -2.08
CA TYR A 125 10.22 -38.10 -3.29
C TYR A 125 9.49 -38.65 -4.52
N SER A 126 8.98 -37.76 -5.37
CA SER A 126 8.32 -38.00 -6.68
C SER A 126 6.83 -38.37 -6.66
N MET A 127 5.98 -37.35 -6.75
CA MET A 127 4.70 -37.34 -7.46
C MET A 127 4.14 -35.91 -7.53
N GLU A 128 3.16 -35.70 -8.41
CA GLU A 128 2.40 -34.45 -8.56
C GLU A 128 1.70 -34.10 -7.23
N LEU A 129 2.28 -33.13 -6.50
CA LEU A 129 1.60 -32.54 -5.36
C LEU A 129 0.50 -31.62 -5.87
N GLU A 130 -0.70 -31.77 -5.34
CA GLU A 130 -1.84 -30.90 -5.64
C GLU A 130 -2.31 -30.23 -4.34
N ILE A 131 -2.33 -28.91 -4.32
CA ILE A 131 -2.85 -28.08 -3.24
C ILE A 131 -4.18 -27.52 -3.72
N PHE A 132 -5.24 -27.73 -2.97
CA PHE A 132 -6.55 -27.16 -3.24
C PHE A 132 -6.93 -26.21 -2.10
N VAL A 133 -7.30 -24.98 -2.46
CA VAL A 133 -7.75 -23.92 -1.54
C VAL A 133 -9.10 -23.44 -2.03
N GLU A 134 -10.08 -23.36 -1.12
CA GLU A 134 -11.36 -22.71 -1.38
C GLU A 134 -11.60 -21.69 -0.27
N PHE A 135 -11.90 -20.44 -0.64
CA PHE A 135 -12.11 -19.36 0.31
C PHE A 135 -13.04 -18.28 -0.24
N SER A 136 -13.71 -17.59 0.69
CA SER A 136 -14.49 -16.41 0.38
C SER A 136 -13.59 -15.16 0.41
N VAL A 137 -13.88 -14.21 -0.45
CA VAL A 137 -13.25 -12.88 -0.45
C VAL A 137 -13.90 -12.07 0.66
N ASP A 138 -13.12 -11.47 1.56
CA ASP A 138 -13.68 -10.71 2.68
C ASP A 138 -14.15 -9.30 2.24
N VAL A 139 -13.56 -8.78 1.15
CA VAL A 139 -13.85 -7.43 0.63
C VAL A 139 -15.14 -7.41 -0.21
N THR A 140 -15.53 -8.53 -0.83
CA THR A 140 -16.72 -8.63 -1.71
C THR A 140 -17.46 -9.94 -1.53
N GLU A 141 -18.72 -10.04 -1.97
CA GLU A 141 -19.52 -11.28 -1.92
C GLU A 141 -19.06 -12.31 -2.98
N GLY A 142 -17.78 -12.68 -2.94
CA GLY A 142 -17.08 -13.51 -3.91
C GLY A 142 -16.42 -14.73 -3.26
N SER A 143 -16.15 -15.79 -4.05
CA SER A 143 -15.40 -16.95 -3.58
C SER A 143 -14.50 -17.50 -4.68
N TYR A 144 -13.27 -17.83 -4.28
CA TYR A 144 -12.20 -18.34 -5.13
C TYR A 144 -11.85 -19.76 -4.76
N GLN A 145 -11.39 -20.48 -5.78
CA GLN A 145 -10.74 -21.77 -5.68
C GLN A 145 -9.37 -21.68 -6.35
N LEU A 146 -8.32 -22.01 -5.61
CA LEU A 146 -6.94 -22.10 -6.10
C LEU A 146 -6.50 -23.56 -6.08
N GLN A 147 -6.05 -24.06 -7.22
CA GLN A 147 -5.54 -25.42 -7.37
C GLN A 147 -4.11 -25.36 -7.90
N SER A 148 -3.13 -25.59 -7.03
CA SER A 148 -1.70 -25.54 -7.38
C SER A 148 -1.11 -26.94 -7.46
N LYS A 149 -0.56 -27.29 -8.62
CA LYS A 149 0.32 -28.43 -8.88
C LYS A 149 1.78 -27.98 -8.91
N LEU A 150 2.71 -28.93 -8.90
CA LEU A 150 4.16 -28.68 -8.95
C LEU A 150 4.66 -27.75 -10.07
N SER A 151 3.94 -27.64 -11.18
CA SER A 151 4.35 -26.83 -12.33
C SER A 151 3.24 -25.92 -12.87
N GLU A 152 2.08 -25.91 -12.22
CA GLU A 152 0.88 -25.24 -12.72
C GLU A 152 -0.01 -24.80 -11.57
N THR A 153 -0.50 -23.56 -11.59
CA THR A 153 -1.54 -23.09 -10.68
C THR A 153 -2.75 -22.64 -11.47
N CYS A 154 -3.92 -23.17 -11.10
CA CYS A 154 -5.21 -22.79 -11.62
C CYS A 154 -5.96 -21.96 -10.59
N ILE A 155 -6.55 -20.86 -11.06
CA ILE A 155 -7.41 -19.99 -10.28
C ILE A 155 -8.80 -20.11 -10.87
N SER A 156 -9.82 -20.27 -10.04
CA SER A 156 -11.22 -20.29 -10.46
C SER A 156 -12.13 -19.58 -9.48
N THR A 157 -13.27 -19.10 -9.97
CA THR A 157 -14.31 -18.46 -9.16
C THR A 157 -15.57 -19.32 -9.12
N SER A 158 -16.14 -19.50 -7.92
CA SER A 158 -17.44 -20.15 -7.74
C SER A 158 -18.59 -19.13 -7.66
N THR A 159 -18.29 -17.88 -7.31
CA THR A 159 -19.19 -16.73 -7.40
C THR A 159 -18.46 -15.52 -8.02
N SER A 160 -19.20 -14.54 -8.53
CA SER A 160 -18.59 -13.35 -9.10
C SER A 160 -17.84 -12.57 -8.02
N VAL A 161 -16.64 -12.09 -8.34
CA VAL A 161 -15.83 -11.24 -7.48
C VAL A 161 -15.70 -9.91 -8.17
N THR A 162 -15.87 -8.82 -7.43
CA THR A 162 -15.75 -7.45 -7.94
C THR A 162 -14.76 -6.66 -7.09
N THR A 163 -14.27 -5.53 -7.57
CA THR A 163 -13.50 -4.57 -6.77
C THR A 163 -14.41 -3.61 -5.97
N SER A 164 -15.73 -3.63 -6.22
CA SER A 164 -16.71 -2.71 -5.60
C SER A 164 -16.70 -2.75 -4.06
N ASN A 165 -16.79 -1.56 -3.43
CA ASN A 165 -16.84 -1.23 -1.98
C ASN A 165 -15.60 -0.50 -1.45
N LEU A 166 -14.66 -0.15 -2.32
CA LEU A 166 -13.48 0.62 -1.95
C LEU A 166 -13.61 2.02 -2.53
N PRO A 167 -13.22 3.08 -1.80
CA PRO A 167 -13.13 4.42 -2.37
C PRO A 167 -12.26 4.36 -3.62
N ALA A 168 -12.76 4.86 -4.75
CA ALA A 168 -12.00 4.82 -6.00
C ALA A 168 -10.68 5.57 -5.80
N SER A 169 -9.60 4.81 -5.86
CA SER A 169 -8.24 5.30 -5.60
C SER A 169 -7.24 4.29 -6.16
N LYS A 170 -6.02 4.75 -6.45
CA LYS A 170 -4.89 3.87 -6.83
C LYS A 170 -4.57 2.78 -5.79
N GLN A 171 -5.21 2.78 -4.61
CA GLN A 171 -4.99 1.84 -3.50
C GLN A 171 -6.09 0.76 -3.38
N SER A 172 -7.00 0.69 -4.34
CA SER A 172 -8.16 -0.21 -4.33
C SER A 172 -7.97 -1.51 -5.12
N ASP A 173 -6.80 -1.71 -5.73
CA ASP A 173 -6.41 -2.98 -6.36
C ASP A 173 -6.58 -4.16 -5.39
N LEU A 174 -7.26 -5.22 -5.82
CA LEU A 174 -7.56 -6.40 -5.01
C LEU A 174 -6.57 -7.53 -5.30
N PHE A 175 -5.76 -7.87 -4.29
CA PHE A 175 -4.78 -8.94 -4.30
C PHE A 175 -5.40 -10.21 -3.72
N ILE A 176 -5.32 -11.31 -4.47
CA ILE A 176 -5.92 -12.59 -4.09
C ILE A 176 -4.84 -13.67 -4.09
N GLY A 177 -4.72 -14.38 -2.97
CA GLY A 177 -3.72 -15.44 -2.87
C GLY A 177 -3.77 -16.21 -1.56
N TYR A 178 -2.65 -16.84 -1.21
CA TYR A 178 -2.51 -17.58 0.04
C TYR A 178 -1.06 -17.67 0.49
N GLY A 179 -0.87 -17.95 1.78
CA GLY A 179 0.35 -18.53 2.36
C GLY A 179 0.05 -19.93 2.91
N VAL A 180 1.08 -20.70 3.27
CA VAL A 180 0.93 -22.06 3.82
C VAL A 180 2.11 -22.38 4.75
N ASP A 181 1.96 -23.26 5.72
CA ASP A 181 3.13 -23.77 6.44
C ASP A 181 3.75 -24.94 5.66
N LEU A 182 5.07 -24.98 5.66
CA LEU A 182 5.87 -26.03 5.04
C LEU A 182 6.45 -26.92 6.13
N ALA A 183 6.13 -28.20 6.11
CA ALA A 183 6.90 -29.20 6.84
C ALA A 183 8.25 -29.37 6.13
N TYR A 184 9.35 -29.40 6.88
CA TYR A 184 10.68 -29.57 6.30
C TYR A 184 11.50 -30.67 6.99
N GLY A 185 12.48 -31.20 6.26
CA GLY A 185 13.43 -32.21 6.71
C GLY A 185 14.74 -32.16 5.92
N VAL A 186 15.72 -32.96 6.33
CA VAL A 186 17.02 -33.06 5.66
C VAL A 186 17.12 -34.42 4.99
N GLY A 187 17.35 -34.41 3.67
CA GLY A 187 17.44 -35.61 2.85
C GLY A 187 18.63 -35.58 1.89
N PRO A 188 18.94 -36.72 1.24
CA PRO A 188 20.01 -36.79 0.25
C PRO A 188 19.68 -35.91 -0.98
N ASN A 189 20.65 -35.07 -1.37
CA ASN A 189 20.61 -34.22 -2.56
C ASN A 189 21.72 -34.64 -3.52
N LEU A 190 21.44 -34.70 -4.83
CA LEU A 190 22.45 -35.02 -5.82
C LEU A 190 22.88 -33.74 -6.53
N GLU A 191 24.10 -33.30 -6.24
CA GLU A 191 24.67 -32.10 -6.85
C GLU A 191 25.56 -32.49 -8.03
N ILE A 192 25.40 -31.77 -9.14
CA ILE A 192 26.17 -31.96 -10.36
C ILE A 192 27.17 -30.80 -10.46
N ASP A 193 28.47 -31.12 -10.36
CA ASP A 193 29.56 -30.16 -10.48
C ASP A 193 30.44 -30.52 -11.68
N GLY A 194 30.28 -29.76 -12.77
CA GLY A 194 30.96 -30.00 -14.03
C GLY A 194 30.63 -31.36 -14.66
N CYS A 195 31.62 -32.27 -14.68
CA CYS A 195 31.46 -33.65 -15.18
C CYS A 195 31.31 -34.71 -14.06
N GLY A 196 31.22 -34.27 -12.79
CA GLY A 196 31.05 -35.14 -11.64
C GLY A 196 29.69 -34.96 -10.98
N SER A 197 29.30 -35.96 -10.19
CA SER A 197 28.12 -35.91 -9.32
C SER A 197 28.54 -36.23 -7.90
N ARG A 198 28.08 -35.46 -6.92
CA ARG A 198 28.26 -35.75 -5.49
C ARG A 198 26.90 -35.89 -4.82
N LEU A 199 26.78 -36.88 -3.94
CA LEU A 199 25.62 -37.00 -3.06
C LEU A 199 25.92 -36.17 -1.81
N ASP A 200 25.12 -35.14 -1.60
CA ASP A 200 25.16 -34.22 -0.45
C ASP A 200 23.86 -34.33 0.35
N THR A 201 23.68 -33.49 1.36
CA THR A 201 22.43 -33.32 2.11
C THR A 201 21.79 -31.97 1.78
N GLY A 202 20.48 -31.95 1.57
CA GLY A 202 19.71 -30.73 1.30
C GLY A 202 18.38 -30.70 2.03
N ILE A 203 17.71 -29.56 1.97
CA ILE A 203 16.37 -29.38 2.54
C ILE A 203 15.34 -29.99 1.61
N VAL A 204 14.38 -30.67 2.22
CA VAL A 204 13.14 -31.12 1.58
C VAL A 204 12.01 -30.45 2.30
N TYR A 205 11.07 -29.88 1.56
CA TYR A 205 9.87 -29.30 2.14
C TYR A 205 8.61 -29.81 1.45
N LEU A 206 7.50 -29.69 2.17
CA LEU A 206 6.16 -30.04 1.73
C LEU A 206 5.15 -29.10 2.40
N PRO A 207 4.23 -28.47 1.65
CA PRO A 207 3.16 -27.69 2.22
C PRO A 207 2.17 -28.55 3.00
N ILE A 208 1.72 -28.03 4.14
CA ILE A 208 0.76 -28.64 5.04
C ILE A 208 -0.62 -28.07 4.70
N GLN A 209 -1.43 -28.85 3.99
CA GLN A 209 -2.71 -28.36 3.45
C GLN A 209 -3.64 -27.79 4.53
N GLU A 210 -3.58 -28.29 5.76
CA GLU A 210 -4.42 -27.83 6.87
C GLU A 210 -4.01 -26.45 7.43
N THR A 211 -2.91 -25.87 6.94
CA THR A 211 -2.34 -24.58 7.41
C THR A 211 -2.45 -23.46 6.38
N ILE A 212 -3.20 -23.69 5.30
CA ILE A 212 -3.36 -22.70 4.24
C ILE A 212 -4.05 -21.45 4.81
N ARG A 213 -3.44 -20.30 4.57
CA ARG A 213 -3.89 -18.97 4.97
C ARG A 213 -4.29 -18.19 3.73
N PRO A 214 -5.52 -18.38 3.20
CA PRO A 214 -5.99 -17.58 2.09
C PRO A 214 -6.09 -16.11 2.48
N PHE A 215 -5.97 -15.22 1.50
CA PHE A 215 -6.24 -13.79 1.70
C PHE A 215 -6.85 -13.16 0.46
N SER A 216 -7.61 -12.11 0.71
CA SER A 216 -8.02 -11.12 -0.28
C SER A 216 -7.84 -9.75 0.36
N MET A 217 -6.87 -8.99 -0.10
CA MET A 217 -6.52 -7.71 0.50
C MET A 217 -6.41 -6.63 -0.56
N THR A 218 -6.80 -5.41 -0.22
CA THR A 218 -6.52 -4.24 -1.05
C THR A 218 -5.07 -3.80 -0.88
N GLN A 219 -4.56 -2.96 -1.78
CA GLN A 219 -3.25 -2.33 -1.56
C GLN A 219 -3.21 -1.58 -0.22
N LEU A 220 -4.25 -0.83 0.14
CA LEU A 220 -4.33 -0.15 1.44
C LEU A 220 -4.27 -1.13 2.63
N GLN A 221 -4.93 -2.29 2.54
CA GLN A 221 -4.88 -3.31 3.58
C GLN A 221 -3.50 -3.95 3.70
N ILE A 222 -2.80 -4.18 2.58
CA ILE A 222 -1.41 -4.66 2.59
C ILE A 222 -0.49 -3.62 3.23
N GLU A 223 -0.64 -2.33 2.87
CA GLU A 223 0.12 -1.22 3.48
C GLU A 223 -0.12 -1.13 4.99
N GLN A 224 -1.37 -1.32 5.44
CA GLN A 224 -1.70 -1.36 6.87
C GLN A 224 -1.13 -2.60 7.57
N ASP A 225 -1.18 -3.78 6.94
CA ASP A 225 -0.61 -5.02 7.50
C ASP A 225 0.92 -4.89 7.69
N ILE A 226 1.62 -4.20 6.78
CA ILE A 226 3.04 -3.85 6.98
C ILE A 226 3.24 -3.05 8.27
N ILE A 227 2.42 -2.03 8.51
CA ILE A 227 2.50 -1.19 9.71
C ILE A 227 2.22 -2.03 10.96
N ASP A 228 1.14 -2.82 10.93
CA ASP A 228 0.73 -3.66 12.07
C ASP A 228 1.81 -4.68 12.43
N LEU A 229 2.43 -5.32 11.42
CA LEU A 229 3.55 -6.25 11.62
C LEU A 229 4.77 -5.53 12.20
N GLN A 230 5.11 -4.33 11.72
CA GLN A 230 6.22 -3.53 12.24
C GLN A 230 6.01 -3.14 13.72
N ASP A 231 4.79 -2.74 14.08
CA ASP A 231 4.42 -2.40 15.45
C ASP A 231 4.37 -3.63 16.38
N ALA A 232 4.12 -4.82 15.83
CA ALA A 232 4.15 -6.08 16.57
C ALA A 232 5.58 -6.57 16.85
N LEU A 233 6.57 -6.24 16.00
CA LEU A 233 7.96 -6.73 16.11
C LEU A 233 8.58 -6.63 17.52
N PRO A 234 8.44 -5.52 18.27
CA PRO A 234 9.01 -5.40 19.62
C PRO A 234 8.40 -6.36 20.66
N ASN A 235 7.24 -6.95 20.37
CA ASN A 235 6.50 -7.82 21.28
C ASN A 235 6.71 -9.31 21.01
N PHE A 236 7.36 -9.68 19.90
CA PHE A 236 7.66 -11.09 19.63
C PHE A 236 8.70 -11.63 20.60
N THR A 237 8.44 -12.84 21.10
CA THR A 237 9.29 -13.50 22.11
C THR A 237 10.18 -14.59 21.52
N THR A 238 9.95 -14.96 20.26
CA THR A 238 10.73 -15.95 19.53
C THR A 238 11.34 -15.33 18.28
N SER A 239 12.51 -15.84 17.89
CA SER A 239 13.18 -15.44 16.66
C SER A 239 12.42 -15.88 15.41
N GLU A 240 11.65 -16.97 15.51
CA GLU A 240 10.76 -17.46 14.45
C GLU A 240 9.61 -16.47 14.18
N ASP A 241 8.88 -16.04 15.21
CA ASP A 241 7.78 -15.07 15.04
C ASP A 241 8.31 -13.76 14.43
N SER A 242 9.47 -13.30 14.92
CA SER A 242 10.13 -12.09 14.39
C SER A 242 10.53 -12.27 12.92
N ALA A 243 11.06 -13.45 12.55
CA ALA A 243 11.46 -13.75 11.19
C ALA A 243 10.26 -13.83 10.25
N ASN A 244 9.20 -14.53 10.66
CA ASN A 244 7.98 -14.66 9.87
C ASN A 244 7.34 -13.30 9.59
N ALA A 245 7.30 -12.40 10.59
CA ALA A 245 6.82 -11.03 10.40
C ALA A 245 7.70 -10.23 9.42
N ILE A 246 9.03 -10.30 9.58
CA ILE A 246 9.97 -9.62 8.67
C ILE A 246 9.84 -10.14 7.23
N TYR A 247 9.78 -11.46 7.04
CA TYR A 247 9.66 -12.06 5.71
C TYR A 247 8.32 -11.77 5.05
N GLN A 248 7.23 -11.67 5.83
CA GLN A 248 5.94 -11.21 5.30
C GLN A 248 6.00 -9.74 4.85
N ILE A 249 6.63 -8.85 5.63
CA ILE A 249 6.86 -7.45 5.24
C ILE A 249 7.67 -7.35 3.94
N GLU A 250 8.78 -8.12 3.83
CA GLU A 250 9.62 -8.15 2.63
C GLU A 250 8.85 -8.61 1.39
N VAL A 251 7.95 -9.59 1.54
CA VAL A 251 7.10 -10.07 0.45
C VAL A 251 6.03 -9.03 0.08
N TRP A 252 5.39 -8.38 1.05
CA TRP A 252 4.44 -7.31 0.78
C TRP A 252 5.05 -6.12 0.05
N GLN A 253 6.25 -5.70 0.41
CA GLN A 253 6.96 -4.66 -0.31
C GLN A 253 7.24 -5.08 -1.77
N GLN A 254 7.71 -6.32 -1.99
CA GLN A 254 7.90 -6.85 -3.34
C GLN A 254 6.59 -6.90 -4.14
N VAL A 255 5.47 -7.27 -3.50
CA VAL A 255 4.15 -7.34 -4.15
C VAL A 255 3.67 -5.96 -4.59
N LEU A 256 3.81 -4.94 -3.74
CA LEU A 256 3.44 -3.56 -4.07
C LEU A 256 4.34 -3.00 -5.19
N ASP A 257 5.65 -3.22 -5.11
CA ASP A 257 6.61 -2.82 -6.14
C ASP A 257 6.33 -3.49 -7.48
N LEU A 258 5.99 -4.79 -7.46
CA LEU A 258 5.65 -5.56 -8.65
C LEU A 258 4.33 -5.09 -9.26
N ASN A 259 3.33 -4.77 -8.43
CA ASN A 259 2.06 -4.21 -8.90
C ASN A 259 2.29 -2.88 -9.65
N GLN A 260 3.05 -1.96 -9.06
CA GLN A 260 3.39 -0.70 -9.70
C GLN A 260 4.16 -0.92 -11.02
N GLN A 261 5.15 -1.82 -11.02
CA GLN A 261 5.89 -2.15 -12.24
C GLN A 261 5.01 -2.76 -13.32
N ASN A 262 4.03 -3.58 -12.95
CA ASN A 262 3.08 -4.15 -13.90
C ASN A 262 2.18 -3.07 -14.51
N GLN A 263 1.72 -2.11 -13.71
CA GLN A 263 0.94 -0.97 -14.22
C GLN A 263 1.79 -0.10 -15.17
N ASP A 264 3.03 0.20 -14.79
CA ASP A 264 3.96 1.02 -15.61
C ASP A 264 4.33 0.33 -16.94
N ASN A 265 4.47 -1.00 -16.92
CA ASN A 265 4.84 -1.81 -18.08
C ASN A 265 3.63 -2.44 -18.78
N ALA A 266 2.42 -2.01 -18.46
CA ALA A 266 1.20 -2.54 -19.03
C ALA A 266 1.20 -2.39 -20.57
N THR A 267 0.73 -3.43 -21.25
CA THR A 267 0.79 -3.52 -22.71
C THR A 267 -0.56 -3.20 -23.35
N ASP A 268 -0.56 -2.53 -24.50
CA ASP A 268 -1.80 -2.21 -25.19
C ASP A 268 -2.53 -3.47 -25.67
N TYR A 269 -3.86 -3.46 -25.56
CA TYR A 269 -4.68 -4.39 -26.32
C TYR A 269 -4.57 -4.12 -27.82
N SER A 270 -4.92 -5.11 -28.64
CA SER A 270 -4.98 -4.98 -30.09
C SER A 270 -6.42 -5.24 -30.57
N PRO A 271 -7.18 -4.21 -30.97
CA PRO A 271 -6.81 -2.79 -31.05
C PRO A 271 -6.69 -2.10 -29.68
N PRO A 272 -5.95 -0.97 -29.56
CA PRO A 272 -5.87 -0.19 -28.33
C PRO A 272 -7.24 0.27 -27.85
N ILE A 273 -7.38 0.37 -26.53
CA ILE A 273 -8.62 0.74 -25.84
C ILE A 273 -8.38 2.05 -25.12
N SER A 274 -9.21 3.05 -25.42
CA SER A 274 -9.20 4.35 -24.77
C SER A 274 -10.63 4.78 -24.57
N GLU A 275 -11.03 4.96 -23.32
CA GLU A 275 -12.39 5.31 -22.92
C GLU A 275 -12.40 6.72 -22.33
N ILE A 276 -13.50 7.43 -22.54
CA ILE A 276 -13.74 8.76 -21.97
C ILE A 276 -15.09 8.72 -21.29
N PHE A 277 -15.11 8.89 -19.97
CA PHE A 277 -16.33 8.84 -19.17
C PHE A 277 -16.30 9.86 -18.03
N GLY A 278 -17.39 9.94 -17.29
CA GLY A 278 -17.65 10.92 -16.24
C GLY A 278 -19.11 10.85 -15.82
N GLY A 279 -19.55 11.79 -14.98
CA GLY A 279 -20.91 11.85 -14.45
C GLY A 279 -22.03 11.46 -15.44
N GLY A 280 -22.63 10.28 -15.23
CA GLY A 280 -23.77 9.76 -15.99
C GLY A 280 -23.44 9.01 -17.29
N SER A 281 -22.17 8.75 -17.59
CA SER A 281 -21.74 7.85 -18.68
C SER A 281 -21.34 6.49 -18.12
N VAL A 282 -21.89 5.42 -18.71
CA VAL A 282 -21.63 4.05 -18.29
C VAL A 282 -20.99 3.27 -19.42
N TYR A 283 -19.88 2.61 -19.12
CA TYR A 283 -19.19 1.70 -20.05
C TYR A 283 -19.02 0.32 -19.42
N GLU A 284 -19.55 -0.70 -20.10
CA GLU A 284 -19.31 -2.10 -19.75
C GLU A 284 -18.49 -2.77 -20.85
N ARG A 285 -17.42 -3.47 -20.47
CA ARG A 285 -16.61 -4.22 -21.42
C ARG A 285 -16.07 -5.49 -20.80
N THR A 286 -15.79 -6.47 -21.65
CA THR A 286 -15.27 -7.78 -21.26
C THR A 286 -14.00 -8.08 -22.06
N GLU A 287 -12.95 -8.52 -21.37
CA GLU A 287 -11.65 -8.83 -21.94
C GLU A 287 -11.17 -10.23 -21.54
N THR A 288 -10.46 -10.91 -22.44
CA THR A 288 -9.86 -12.23 -22.16
C THR A 288 -8.50 -12.07 -21.48
N VAL A 289 -8.36 -12.74 -20.33
CA VAL A 289 -7.14 -12.77 -19.52
C VAL A 289 -6.17 -13.81 -20.07
N GLU A 290 -4.95 -13.36 -20.34
CA GLU A 290 -3.82 -14.22 -20.70
C GLU A 290 -2.65 -13.88 -19.77
N PHE A 291 -2.23 -14.86 -18.97
CA PHE A 291 -1.05 -14.74 -18.12
C PHE A 291 0.21 -14.76 -18.99
N THR A 292 1.15 -13.84 -18.74
CA THR A 292 2.44 -13.80 -19.44
C THR A 292 3.64 -13.96 -18.47
N ASP A 293 4.83 -14.24 -19.02
CA ASP A 293 6.03 -14.75 -18.32
C ASP A 293 6.90 -13.65 -17.66
N ALA A 294 6.28 -12.65 -17.02
CA ALA A 294 7.00 -11.41 -16.68
C ALA A 294 7.50 -11.28 -15.22
N GLY A 295 7.16 -12.19 -14.30
CA GLY A 295 7.33 -11.93 -12.85
C GLY A 295 7.98 -13.04 -12.05
N SER A 296 8.64 -12.65 -10.95
CA SER A 296 9.05 -13.58 -9.89
C SER A 296 8.95 -12.92 -8.51
N ILE A 297 8.50 -13.67 -7.51
CA ILE A 297 8.50 -13.24 -6.11
C ILE A 297 9.51 -14.10 -5.34
N THR A 298 10.38 -13.45 -4.56
CA THR A 298 11.34 -14.12 -3.70
C THR A 298 10.81 -14.17 -2.27
N VAL A 299 10.82 -15.38 -1.70
CA VAL A 299 10.21 -15.69 -0.41
C VAL A 299 11.28 -16.25 0.53
N ASN A 300 11.37 -15.67 1.71
CA ASN A 300 12.28 -16.11 2.76
C ASN A 300 11.53 -16.96 3.80
N HIS A 301 12.21 -17.98 4.30
CA HIS A 301 11.69 -18.96 5.26
C HIS A 301 12.63 -19.05 6.45
N TYR A 302 12.07 -19.22 7.65
CA TYR A 302 12.84 -19.40 8.87
C TYR A 302 13.11 -20.89 9.13
N LEU A 303 14.35 -21.23 9.46
CA LEU A 303 14.76 -22.58 9.87
C LEU A 303 15.50 -22.54 11.19
N ASP A 304 15.27 -23.54 12.03
CA ASP A 304 16.08 -23.71 13.23
C ASP A 304 17.56 -23.92 12.87
N SER A 305 18.44 -23.27 13.63
CA SER A 305 19.88 -23.28 13.36
C SER A 305 20.50 -24.68 13.35
N GLN A 306 19.97 -25.63 14.12
CA GLN A 306 20.47 -27.01 14.11
C GLN A 306 20.11 -27.74 12.81
N VAL A 307 18.99 -27.37 12.18
CA VAL A 307 18.57 -27.94 10.90
C VAL A 307 19.32 -27.29 9.75
N GLY A 308 19.47 -25.97 9.77
CA GLY A 308 20.27 -25.24 8.78
C GLY A 308 21.71 -25.78 8.69
N LEU A 309 22.36 -26.04 9.82
CA LEU A 309 23.70 -26.65 9.84
C LEU A 309 23.74 -28.07 9.24
N ARG A 310 22.69 -28.88 9.45
CA ARG A 310 22.59 -30.23 8.88
C ARG A 310 22.31 -30.22 7.39
N ALA A 311 21.63 -29.19 6.90
CA ALA A 311 21.34 -28.97 5.49
C ALA A 311 22.49 -28.29 4.73
N GLY A 312 23.63 -28.03 5.39
CA GLY A 312 24.81 -27.44 4.75
C GLY A 312 24.84 -25.91 4.73
N ALA A 313 23.92 -25.22 5.42
CA ALA A 313 23.91 -23.76 5.49
C ALA A 313 25.05 -23.20 6.36
N TYR A 314 25.77 -22.19 5.86
CA TYR A 314 26.75 -21.45 6.65
C TYR A 314 26.06 -20.39 7.52
N ILE A 315 26.21 -20.50 8.85
CA ILE A 315 25.79 -19.47 9.80
C ILE A 315 26.76 -18.29 9.67
N GLY A 316 26.48 -17.37 8.75
CA GLY A 316 27.43 -16.33 8.37
C GLY A 316 26.83 -15.17 7.59
N GLY A 317 25.65 -14.67 7.99
CA GLY A 317 25.10 -13.42 7.43
C GLY A 317 23.62 -13.22 7.79
N ASN A 318 23.33 -12.13 8.51
CA ASN A 318 22.00 -11.53 8.74
C ASN A 318 20.87 -12.36 9.39
N GLY A 319 21.07 -13.62 9.77
CA GLY A 319 20.05 -14.39 10.50
C GLY A 319 19.69 -13.75 11.85
N LEU A 320 18.39 -13.53 12.09
CA LEU A 320 17.84 -13.23 13.42
C LEU A 320 18.42 -14.23 14.44
N GLU A 321 18.79 -13.72 15.62
CA GLU A 321 19.52 -14.47 16.65
C GLU A 321 18.83 -15.82 16.94
N GLY A 322 19.38 -16.94 16.44
CA GLY A 322 18.87 -18.29 16.71
C GLY A 322 18.47 -19.16 15.50
N GLY A 323 18.37 -18.60 14.29
CA GLY A 323 17.93 -19.34 13.09
C GLY A 323 18.77 -19.14 11.83
N VAL A 324 18.41 -19.88 10.78
CA VAL A 324 18.96 -19.80 9.42
C VAL A 324 17.83 -19.40 8.47
N ARG A 325 18.16 -18.59 7.46
CA ARG A 325 17.23 -18.22 6.38
C ARG A 325 17.39 -19.16 5.20
N PHE A 326 16.27 -19.62 4.66
CA PHE A 326 16.18 -20.32 3.38
C PHE A 326 15.33 -19.50 2.42
N THR A 327 15.73 -19.41 1.15
CA THR A 327 15.05 -18.55 0.18
C THR A 327 14.51 -19.39 -0.97
N THR A 328 13.23 -19.23 -1.30
CA THR A 328 12.64 -19.72 -2.55
C THR A 328 12.34 -18.56 -3.49
N LYS A 329 12.45 -18.81 -4.79
CA LYS A 329 12.07 -17.86 -5.83
C LYS A 329 10.99 -18.50 -6.68
N LYS A 330 9.80 -17.93 -6.63
CA LYS A 330 8.65 -18.36 -7.43
C LYS A 330 8.60 -17.54 -8.70
N ARG A 331 8.90 -18.17 -9.84
CA ARG A 331 8.78 -17.59 -11.17
C ARG A 331 7.41 -17.94 -11.74
N PHE A 332 6.71 -16.93 -12.22
CA PHE A 332 5.40 -17.07 -12.81
C PHE A 332 5.51 -17.13 -14.33
N GLY A 333 5.05 -18.22 -14.92
CA GLY A 333 5.04 -18.41 -16.37
C GLY A 333 3.68 -18.08 -17.00
N GLY A 334 3.54 -18.37 -18.29
CA GLY A 334 2.36 -18.06 -19.08
C GLY A 334 1.18 -19.02 -18.88
N THR A 335 0.04 -18.66 -19.49
CA THR A 335 -1.19 -19.47 -19.49
C THR A 335 -0.98 -20.87 -20.09
N THR A 336 -1.50 -21.90 -19.42
CA THR A 336 -1.53 -23.28 -19.93
C THR A 336 -2.85 -23.58 -20.65
N SER A 337 -2.76 -24.27 -21.78
CA SER A 337 -3.78 -24.28 -22.84
C SER A 337 -4.96 -25.26 -22.67
N GLU A 338 -5.41 -25.54 -21.43
CA GLU A 338 -6.52 -26.48 -21.17
C GLU A 338 -7.84 -25.86 -20.66
N THR A 339 -7.96 -24.53 -20.59
CA THR A 339 -9.20 -23.85 -20.14
C THR A 339 -10.02 -23.33 -21.33
N ASN A 340 -11.35 -23.50 -21.29
CA ASN A 340 -12.26 -22.99 -22.34
C ASN A 340 -12.18 -21.46 -22.39
N VAL A 341 -12.10 -20.86 -23.58
CA VAL A 341 -11.98 -19.39 -23.77
C VAL A 341 -13.07 -18.58 -23.04
N GLN A 342 -14.28 -19.13 -22.86
CA GLN A 342 -15.35 -18.47 -22.10
C GLN A 342 -15.07 -18.39 -20.59
N SER A 343 -14.26 -19.28 -20.03
CA SER A 343 -13.88 -19.26 -18.60
C SER A 343 -12.74 -18.28 -18.31
N GLN A 344 -12.21 -17.55 -19.29
CA GLN A 344 -11.03 -16.68 -19.11
C GLN A 344 -11.36 -15.18 -19.21
N THR A 345 -12.63 -14.78 -19.14
CA THR A 345 -13.03 -13.38 -19.33
C THR A 345 -13.25 -12.60 -18.03
N ILE A 346 -12.73 -11.38 -17.97
CA ILE A 346 -12.97 -10.39 -16.91
C ILE A 346 -13.78 -9.26 -17.53
N SER A 347 -14.78 -8.77 -16.79
CA SER A 347 -15.53 -7.58 -17.16
C SER A 347 -15.10 -6.39 -16.32
N TYR A 348 -15.20 -5.19 -16.88
CA TYR A 348 -15.12 -3.95 -16.10
C TYR A 348 -16.27 -3.03 -16.46
N HIS A 349 -16.66 -2.24 -15.48
CA HIS A 349 -17.70 -1.23 -15.51
C HIS A 349 -17.03 0.10 -15.17
N LEU A 350 -17.15 1.10 -16.05
CA LEU A 350 -16.68 2.45 -15.81
C LEU A 350 -17.89 3.36 -15.66
N GLU A 351 -18.02 3.94 -14.48
CA GLU A 351 -19.07 4.89 -14.10
C GLU A 351 -18.53 5.81 -13.00
N ASP A 352 -19.11 6.99 -12.96
CA ASP A 352 -18.82 8.03 -11.99
C ASP A 352 -20.14 8.70 -11.60
N ASP A 353 -20.34 8.89 -10.30
CA ASP A 353 -21.60 9.37 -9.73
C ASP A 353 -21.65 10.89 -9.53
N ASP A 354 -20.54 11.58 -9.80
CA ASP A 354 -20.39 13.02 -9.63
C ASP A 354 -21.10 13.81 -10.73
N LEU A 355 -22.35 14.18 -10.45
CA LEU A 355 -23.28 14.78 -11.41
C LEU A 355 -23.36 16.33 -11.41
N ASP A 356 -22.45 17.08 -10.76
CA ASP A 356 -22.61 18.55 -10.59
C ASP A 356 -21.49 19.42 -11.21
N PRO A 357 -21.83 20.61 -11.73
CA PRO A 357 -22.51 20.85 -13.01
C PRO A 357 -21.63 20.53 -14.24
N THR A 358 -20.38 20.12 -14.04
CA THR A 358 -19.42 19.75 -15.08
C THR A 358 -18.95 18.30 -15.00
N GLY A 359 -19.28 17.59 -13.90
CA GLY A 359 -18.89 16.20 -13.62
C GLY A 359 -17.40 15.93 -13.64
N ASP A 360 -16.98 14.80 -13.08
CA ASP A 360 -15.62 14.33 -13.34
C ASP A 360 -15.49 13.96 -14.82
N GLU A 361 -14.27 13.99 -15.32
CA GLU A 361 -13.95 13.56 -16.67
C GLU A 361 -12.68 12.72 -16.63
N PHE A 362 -12.84 11.46 -16.96
CA PHE A 362 -11.78 10.46 -16.97
C PHE A 362 -11.43 10.14 -18.41
N HIS A 363 -10.15 10.33 -18.75
CA HIS A 363 -9.55 9.79 -19.97
C HIS A 363 -8.70 8.59 -19.58
N VAL A 364 -9.15 7.38 -19.90
CA VAL A 364 -8.52 6.14 -19.44
C VAL A 364 -8.11 5.28 -20.61
N ASP A 365 -6.84 4.93 -20.65
CA ASP A 365 -6.34 3.88 -21.53
C ASP A 365 -6.40 2.54 -20.79
N VAL A 366 -7.08 1.56 -21.37
CA VAL A 366 -7.17 0.22 -20.79
C VAL A 366 -6.09 -0.66 -21.40
N LYS A 367 -5.20 -1.16 -20.55
CA LYS A 367 -4.04 -1.97 -20.91
C LYS A 367 -4.07 -3.32 -20.23
N ARG A 368 -3.18 -4.22 -20.62
CA ARG A 368 -3.05 -5.56 -20.08
C ARG A 368 -1.90 -5.60 -19.09
N ASP A 369 -2.18 -6.03 -17.86
CA ASP A 369 -1.16 -6.38 -16.86
C ASP A 369 -0.23 -7.47 -17.46
N PRO A 370 1.10 -7.25 -17.49
CA PRO A 370 2.03 -8.17 -18.12
C PRO A 370 2.19 -9.50 -17.36
N MET A 371 1.82 -9.59 -16.09
CA MET A 371 1.98 -10.80 -15.27
C MET A 371 0.65 -11.54 -15.07
N PHE A 372 -0.41 -10.83 -14.71
CA PHE A 372 -1.73 -11.37 -14.38
C PHE A 372 -2.70 -11.32 -15.57
N GLY A 373 -2.40 -10.52 -16.61
CA GLY A 373 -3.24 -10.42 -17.81
C GLY A 373 -4.56 -9.70 -17.59
N THR A 374 -4.80 -9.17 -16.39
CA THR A 374 -5.99 -8.42 -16.01
C THR A 374 -5.97 -7.01 -16.60
N PRO A 375 -7.13 -6.37 -16.81
CA PRO A 375 -7.17 -4.99 -17.28
C PRO A 375 -6.53 -4.05 -16.26
N VAL A 376 -5.63 -3.19 -16.74
CA VAL A 376 -5.02 -2.06 -16.01
C VAL A 376 -5.58 -0.77 -16.57
N PHE A 377 -5.96 0.16 -15.71
CA PHE A 377 -6.58 1.43 -16.09
C PHE A 377 -5.56 2.56 -15.91
N ILE A 378 -5.08 3.11 -17.03
CA ILE A 378 -4.11 4.20 -17.03
C ILE A 378 -4.86 5.51 -17.25
N LEU A 379 -4.98 6.32 -16.19
CA LEU A 379 -5.55 7.65 -16.25
C LEU A 379 -4.59 8.62 -16.95
N ASP A 380 -5.06 9.29 -18.01
CA ASP A 380 -4.33 10.40 -18.62
C ASP A 380 -4.54 11.68 -17.81
N GLU A 381 -3.71 11.87 -16.79
CA GLU A 381 -3.75 13.02 -15.88
C GLU A 381 -3.71 14.38 -16.61
N SER A 382 -3.18 14.46 -17.83
CA SER A 382 -3.13 15.72 -18.59
C SER A 382 -4.46 16.13 -19.19
N ARG A 383 -5.41 15.19 -19.30
CA ARG A 383 -6.73 15.38 -19.87
C ARG A 383 -7.86 15.13 -18.88
N SER A 384 -7.60 14.38 -17.82
CA SER A 384 -8.59 14.07 -16.79
C SER A 384 -8.73 15.18 -15.75
N LYS A 385 -9.91 15.26 -15.15
CA LYS A 385 -10.22 16.15 -14.03
C LYS A 385 -11.14 15.40 -13.05
N THR A 386 -10.74 15.33 -11.78
CA THR A 386 -11.38 14.45 -10.80
C THR A 386 -11.60 15.13 -9.45
N SER A 387 -12.63 14.70 -8.73
CA SER A 387 -13.05 15.17 -7.41
C SER A 387 -13.78 14.07 -6.66
N CYS A 388 -13.86 14.19 -5.33
CA CYS A 388 -14.82 13.44 -4.51
C CYS A 388 -14.86 11.90 -4.66
N PRO A 389 -13.72 11.18 -4.65
CA PRO A 389 -12.38 11.66 -4.28
C PRO A 389 -11.52 12.05 -5.50
N TYR A 390 -10.43 12.78 -5.24
CA TYR A 390 -9.45 13.09 -6.25
C TYR A 390 -8.62 11.85 -6.64
N GLU A 391 -8.78 11.42 -7.89
CA GLU A 391 -8.15 10.20 -8.42
C GLU A 391 -7.00 10.47 -9.40
N GLY A 392 -6.73 11.74 -9.69
CA GLY A 392 -5.65 12.18 -10.56
C GLY A 392 -6.08 13.22 -11.61
N GLY A 393 -5.09 13.85 -12.24
CA GLY A 393 -5.30 14.91 -13.22
C GLY A 393 -5.53 16.28 -12.59
N PHE A 394 -6.46 17.06 -13.13
CA PHE A 394 -6.79 18.35 -12.52
C PHE A 394 -7.73 18.15 -11.33
N GLN A 395 -7.23 18.42 -10.12
CA GLN A 395 -8.06 18.39 -8.91
C GLN A 395 -9.16 19.43 -9.00
N ARG A 396 -10.39 18.96 -9.04
CA ARG A 396 -11.59 19.76 -9.26
C ARG A 396 -12.02 20.53 -8.00
N ASP A 397 -11.89 19.92 -6.83
CA ASP A 397 -12.21 20.56 -5.55
C ASP A 397 -10.98 21.24 -4.96
N GLN A 398 -11.06 22.56 -4.82
CA GLN A 398 -9.99 23.38 -4.25
C GLN A 398 -10.61 24.35 -3.24
N PRO A 399 -11.22 23.85 -2.15
CA PRO A 399 -11.77 24.71 -1.13
C PRO A 399 -10.64 25.39 -0.35
N ASN A 400 -10.82 26.65 0.01
CA ASN A 400 -9.92 27.35 0.91
C ASN A 400 -10.70 28.06 2.02
N ILE A 401 -10.18 28.05 3.24
CA ILE A 401 -10.77 28.74 4.39
C ILE A 401 -9.74 29.63 5.08
N SER A 402 -10.19 30.82 5.46
CA SER A 402 -9.43 31.75 6.27
C SER A 402 -10.36 32.56 7.16
N GLY A 403 -9.85 33.23 8.18
CA GLY A 403 -10.66 34.02 9.11
C GLY A 403 -10.13 35.43 9.37
N SER A 404 -10.99 36.29 9.91
CA SER A 404 -10.72 37.68 10.25
C SER A 404 -11.47 38.07 11.53
N THR A 405 -10.80 38.77 12.44
CA THR A 405 -11.44 39.43 13.61
C THR A 405 -11.79 40.90 13.32
N CYS A 406 -11.38 41.40 12.15
CA CYS A 406 -11.42 42.80 11.76
C CYS A 406 -12.67 43.21 10.98
N GLY A 407 -13.59 42.27 10.77
CA GLY A 407 -14.80 42.46 9.96
C GLY A 407 -14.71 41.78 8.58
N PRO A 408 -15.71 42.03 7.71
CA PRO A 408 -15.91 41.26 6.47
C PRO A 408 -14.93 41.59 5.35
N ASP A 409 -14.30 42.76 5.43
CA ASP A 409 -13.29 43.20 4.46
C ASP A 409 -11.91 43.24 5.12
N GLY A 410 -11.77 42.59 6.27
CA GLY A 410 -10.53 42.55 7.04
C GLY A 410 -9.46 41.66 6.39
N PRO A 411 -8.23 41.71 6.88
CA PRO A 411 -7.22 40.74 6.51
C PRO A 411 -7.60 39.35 6.99
N TYR A 412 -7.40 38.36 6.12
CA TYR A 412 -7.75 36.97 6.36
C TYR A 412 -6.51 36.13 6.62
N LEU A 413 -6.55 35.32 7.69
CA LEU A 413 -5.43 34.53 8.20
C LEU A 413 -5.85 33.05 8.37
N GLU A 414 -4.88 32.14 8.34
CA GLU A 414 -5.08 30.69 8.55
C GLU A 414 -5.20 30.30 10.04
N LYS A 415 -4.72 31.16 10.95
CA LYS A 415 -4.82 30.99 12.40
C LYS A 415 -5.49 32.22 13.01
N ILE A 416 -6.58 32.02 13.73
CA ILE A 416 -7.39 33.11 14.30
C ILE A 416 -7.29 33.11 15.83
N TYR A 417 -7.03 34.30 16.37
CA TYR A 417 -6.97 34.55 17.79
C TYR A 417 -7.94 35.68 18.14
N LEU A 418 -8.95 35.38 18.94
CA LEU A 418 -9.87 36.39 19.46
C LEU A 418 -9.89 36.34 20.98
N ASP A 419 -9.54 37.44 21.61
CA ASP A 419 -9.53 37.58 23.07
C ASP A 419 -10.48 38.66 23.56
N SER A 420 -10.51 38.85 24.89
CA SER A 420 -11.27 39.91 25.53
C SER A 420 -12.77 39.88 25.22
N ILE A 421 -13.30 38.69 24.86
CA ILE A 421 -14.73 38.50 24.59
C ILE A 421 -15.49 38.72 25.90
N ASP A 422 -16.63 39.40 25.85
CA ASP A 422 -17.42 39.70 27.05
C ASP A 422 -17.78 38.40 27.81
N THR A 423 -17.67 38.43 29.14
CA THR A 423 -17.98 37.30 30.03
C THR A 423 -19.42 37.30 30.54
N GLY A 424 -20.20 38.34 30.21
CA GLY A 424 -21.60 38.45 30.56
C GLY A 424 -22.46 37.32 29.97
N PRO A 425 -23.72 37.19 30.44
CA PRO A 425 -24.63 36.12 29.99
C PRO A 425 -24.99 36.18 28.48
N ASN A 426 -24.65 37.27 27.79
CA ASN A 426 -24.80 37.43 26.34
C ASN A 426 -23.43 37.68 25.66
N GLY A 427 -22.33 37.23 26.28
CA GLY A 427 -20.99 37.39 25.76
C GLY A 427 -20.81 36.62 24.46
N GLU A 428 -20.67 37.35 23.35
CA GLU A 428 -20.50 36.80 22.01
C GLU A 428 -19.19 37.31 21.40
N GLY A 429 -18.36 36.37 20.96
CA GLY A 429 -17.20 36.62 20.12
C GLY A 429 -17.60 36.47 18.66
N LYS A 430 -16.89 37.17 17.79
CA LYS A 430 -17.33 37.44 16.43
C LYS A 430 -16.12 37.35 15.50
N VAL A 431 -16.12 36.35 14.61
CA VAL A 431 -15.03 36.05 13.64
C VAL A 431 -15.63 35.85 12.26
N TRP A 432 -15.12 36.55 11.26
CA TRP A 432 -15.61 36.44 9.90
C TRP A 432 -14.75 35.42 9.19
N VAL A 433 -15.39 34.40 8.63
CA VAL A 433 -14.72 33.31 7.94
C VAL A 433 -14.93 33.52 6.45
N LYS A 434 -13.85 33.61 5.69
CA LYS A 434 -13.89 33.66 4.23
C LYS A 434 -13.61 32.28 3.70
N ILE A 435 -14.51 31.83 2.84
CA ILE A 435 -14.47 30.51 2.22
C ILE A 435 -14.46 30.74 0.72
N CYS A 436 -13.45 30.18 0.06
CA CYS A 436 -13.19 30.36 -1.35
C CYS A 436 -13.27 29.03 -2.08
N ASN A 437 -13.67 29.11 -3.34
CA ASN A 437 -13.42 28.07 -4.32
C ASN A 437 -12.24 28.52 -5.19
N ASP A 438 -11.04 28.06 -4.86
CA ASP A 438 -9.81 28.45 -5.57
C ASP A 438 -9.72 27.86 -6.99
N ASN A 439 -10.62 26.93 -7.32
CA ASN A 439 -10.80 26.47 -8.69
C ASN A 439 -11.33 27.63 -9.55
N THR A 440 -10.46 28.19 -10.40
CA THR A 440 -10.78 29.31 -11.30
C THR A 440 -11.56 28.92 -12.56
N GLN A 441 -11.80 27.62 -12.79
CA GLN A 441 -12.43 27.10 -14.00
C GLN A 441 -13.88 26.67 -13.78
N GLU A 442 -14.19 26.09 -12.61
CA GLU A 442 -15.49 25.48 -12.31
C GLU A 442 -16.00 25.90 -10.93
N GLY A 443 -17.32 26.06 -10.79
CA GLY A 443 -17.95 26.37 -9.51
C GLY A 443 -18.26 25.11 -8.71
N ARG A 444 -18.37 25.23 -7.38
CA ARG A 444 -18.47 24.11 -6.45
C ARG A 444 -19.50 24.31 -5.36
N GLN A 445 -20.16 23.22 -4.98
CA GLN A 445 -20.88 23.16 -3.71
C GLN A 445 -19.88 22.90 -2.59
N ILE A 446 -19.87 23.78 -1.60
CA ILE A 446 -18.95 23.70 -0.46
C ILE A 446 -19.75 23.46 0.82
N SER A 447 -19.23 22.57 1.65
CA SER A 447 -19.73 22.32 3.01
C SER A 447 -18.65 22.64 4.04
N TRP A 448 -19.07 22.86 5.27
CA TRP A 448 -18.16 23.05 6.41
C TRP A 448 -18.44 22.04 7.52
N ARG A 449 -17.42 21.80 8.35
CA ARG A 449 -17.50 20.95 9.56
C ARG A 449 -16.67 21.53 10.70
N LEU A 450 -17.13 21.34 11.94
CA LEU A 450 -16.30 21.50 13.14
C LEU A 450 -15.73 20.14 13.57
N ASP A 451 -14.43 19.93 13.36
CA ASP A 451 -13.75 18.66 13.67
C ASP A 451 -13.43 18.51 15.15
N ALA A 452 -12.95 19.59 15.77
CA ALA A 452 -12.45 19.57 17.13
C ALA A 452 -13.09 20.68 17.95
N ASN A 453 -13.81 20.29 19.01
CA ASN A 453 -14.36 21.20 20.02
C ASN A 453 -14.12 20.66 21.44
N PRO A 454 -12.84 20.53 21.86
CA PRO A 454 -12.47 19.80 23.07
C PRO A 454 -13.02 20.45 24.34
N GLN A 455 -13.23 21.76 24.32
CA GLN A 455 -13.71 22.54 25.47
C GLN A 455 -15.20 22.89 25.38
N SER A 456 -15.92 22.33 24.40
CA SER A 456 -17.36 22.54 24.17
C SER A 456 -17.72 24.03 24.12
N LEU A 457 -17.13 24.77 23.19
CA LEU A 457 -17.53 26.13 22.84
C LEU A 457 -18.89 26.11 22.14
N GLY A 458 -19.78 27.04 22.46
CA GLY A 458 -20.99 27.26 21.66
C GLY A 458 -20.66 28.08 20.42
N TYR A 459 -21.24 27.75 19.27
CA TYR A 459 -20.97 28.46 18.02
C TYR A 459 -22.22 28.56 17.16
N GLN A 460 -22.24 29.57 16.30
CA GLN A 460 -23.20 29.74 15.21
C GLN A 460 -22.47 30.24 13.98
N LEU A 461 -22.54 29.52 12.86
CA LEU A 461 -22.13 30.05 11.57
C LEU A 461 -23.37 30.44 10.78
N ASN A 462 -23.44 31.71 10.38
CA ASN A 462 -24.55 32.25 9.61
C ASN A 462 -25.94 31.92 10.24
N GLY A 463 -26.01 31.96 11.58
CA GLY A 463 -27.21 31.66 12.37
C GLY A 463 -27.52 30.17 12.60
N SER A 464 -26.69 29.25 12.12
CA SER A 464 -26.84 27.80 12.32
C SER A 464 -25.86 27.28 13.37
N THR A 465 -26.32 26.39 14.26
CA THR A 465 -25.48 25.69 15.25
C THR A 465 -25.09 24.28 14.80
N ASN A 466 -25.38 23.91 13.55
CA ASN A 466 -25.10 22.56 13.08
C ASN A 466 -23.59 22.37 12.94
N GLN A 467 -23.11 21.20 13.36
CA GLN A 467 -21.72 20.81 13.21
C GLN A 467 -21.30 20.67 11.76
N ILE A 468 -22.26 20.35 10.89
CA ILE A 468 -22.10 20.22 9.44
C ILE A 468 -23.16 21.09 8.78
N GLN A 469 -22.77 21.84 7.76
CA GLN A 469 -23.69 22.68 6.99
C GLN A 469 -23.22 22.84 5.55
N ASP A 470 -24.15 22.73 4.62
CA ASP A 470 -23.91 23.12 3.23
C ASP A 470 -23.96 24.65 3.15
N LEU A 471 -22.88 25.24 2.64
CA LEU A 471 -22.75 26.69 2.50
C LEU A 471 -23.29 27.18 1.15
N GLY A 472 -23.49 26.26 0.21
CA GLY A 472 -24.04 26.52 -1.11
C GLY A 472 -22.98 26.51 -2.21
N PHE A 473 -23.36 27.05 -3.37
CA PHE A 473 -22.54 27.05 -4.57
C PHE A 473 -21.67 28.32 -4.66
N LEU A 474 -20.36 28.14 -4.78
CA LEU A 474 -19.40 29.19 -5.09
C LEU A 474 -19.00 29.12 -6.56
N ALA A 475 -19.01 30.26 -7.26
CA ALA A 475 -18.58 30.35 -8.64
C ALA A 475 -17.05 30.11 -8.77
N PRO A 476 -16.51 29.92 -9.99
CA PRO A 476 -15.07 29.72 -10.18
C PRO A 476 -14.25 30.91 -9.66
N GLY A 477 -13.29 30.63 -8.77
CA GLY A 477 -12.43 31.65 -8.16
C GLY A 477 -13.15 32.61 -7.21
N ASP A 478 -14.39 32.29 -6.81
CA ASP A 478 -15.22 33.15 -5.98
C ASP A 478 -15.09 32.82 -4.50
N CYS A 479 -15.42 33.80 -3.66
CA CYS A 479 -15.37 33.66 -2.21
C CYS A 479 -16.57 34.31 -1.54
N ASP A 480 -17.12 33.63 -0.54
CA ASP A 480 -18.12 34.21 0.36
C ASP A 480 -17.55 34.39 1.76
N THR A 481 -18.14 35.34 2.49
CA THR A 481 -17.80 35.62 3.88
C THR A 481 -18.97 35.34 4.80
N PHE A 482 -18.72 34.54 5.82
CA PHE A 482 -19.70 34.09 6.79
C PHE A 482 -19.37 34.63 8.18
N GLU A 483 -20.41 35.01 8.94
CA GLU A 483 -20.25 35.40 10.34
C GLU A 483 -20.24 34.15 11.23
N LEU A 484 -19.11 33.88 11.88
CA LEU A 484 -18.98 32.90 12.95
C LEU A 484 -19.11 33.61 14.30
N ILE A 485 -20.21 33.33 14.99
CA ILE A 485 -20.48 33.78 16.35
C ILE A 485 -20.06 32.67 17.30
N VAL A 486 -19.26 33.02 18.32
CA VAL A 486 -18.87 32.09 19.38
C VAL A 486 -19.42 32.54 20.73
N MET A 487 -19.88 31.59 21.52
CA MET A 487 -20.60 31.81 22.76
C MET A 487 -20.05 30.94 23.87
N LYS A 488 -19.92 31.52 25.06
CA LYS A 488 -19.56 30.79 26.26
C LYS A 488 -20.75 30.00 26.78
N ILE A 489 -20.65 28.68 26.74
CA ILE A 489 -21.72 27.77 27.23
C ILE A 489 -21.35 27.03 28.52
N ASN A 490 -20.12 27.20 29.01
CA ASN A 490 -19.65 26.61 30.26
C ASN A 490 -18.74 27.60 31.02
N ASN A 491 -18.12 27.16 32.12
CA ASN A 491 -17.26 28.03 32.93
C ASN A 491 -15.85 28.21 32.37
N ASN A 492 -15.50 27.58 31.24
CA ASN A 492 -14.21 27.77 30.62
C ASN A 492 -14.10 29.21 30.10
N LEU A 493 -12.92 29.81 30.30
CA LEU A 493 -12.61 31.15 29.80
C LEU A 493 -11.71 31.08 28.56
N VAL A 494 -11.20 29.91 28.25
CA VAL A 494 -10.18 29.69 27.23
C VAL A 494 -10.61 28.49 26.39
N TYR A 495 -10.62 28.65 25.07
CA TYR A 495 -11.01 27.64 24.10
C TYR A 495 -9.98 27.58 22.97
N ASN A 496 -9.36 26.41 22.83
CA ASN A 496 -8.28 26.08 21.92
C ASN A 496 -8.67 24.74 21.29
N ASN A 497 -7.77 24.03 20.66
CA ASN A 497 -7.45 24.15 19.26
C ASN A 497 -8.73 23.79 18.50
N LEU A 498 -9.51 24.78 18.08
CA LEU A 498 -10.75 24.53 17.36
C LEU A 498 -10.43 24.46 15.88
N ASN A 499 -10.83 23.38 15.23
CA ASN A 499 -10.54 23.11 13.82
C ASN A 499 -11.83 23.16 13.02
N TRP A 500 -11.93 24.14 12.13
CA TRP A 500 -13.04 24.27 11.20
C TRP A 500 -12.54 23.87 9.82
N ARG A 501 -13.25 22.94 9.19
CA ARG A 501 -12.89 22.36 7.90
C ARG A 501 -13.88 22.79 6.84
N VAL A 502 -13.40 23.00 5.62
CA VAL A 502 -14.22 23.18 4.41
C VAL A 502 -13.84 22.17 3.35
N TYR A 503 -14.84 21.65 2.65
CA TYR A 503 -14.65 20.57 1.68
C TYR A 503 -15.74 20.64 0.60
N GLY A 504 -15.51 20.00 -0.54
CA GLY A 504 -16.54 19.81 -1.56
C GLY A 504 -17.69 18.95 -1.01
N THR A 505 -18.94 19.38 -1.19
CA THR A 505 -20.12 18.72 -0.57
C THR A 505 -20.25 17.24 -0.93
N CYS A 506 -19.68 16.79 -2.06
CA CYS A 506 -19.67 15.39 -2.49
C CYS A 506 -18.85 14.45 -1.60
N LEU A 507 -17.88 14.95 -0.81
CA LEU A 507 -17.14 14.17 0.21
C LEU A 507 -17.97 13.87 1.48
N THR A 508 -19.26 13.57 1.34
CA THR A 508 -20.17 13.36 2.48
C THR A 508 -19.66 12.30 3.46
N GLU A 509 -19.98 12.44 4.75
CA GLU A 509 -19.46 11.60 5.83
C GLU A 509 -20.01 10.16 5.81
N SER A 510 -19.46 9.33 4.92
CA SER A 510 -19.38 7.90 5.20
C SER A 510 -18.07 7.62 5.95
N SER A 511 -18.07 6.67 6.88
CA SER A 511 -16.87 6.32 7.67
C SER A 511 -15.68 5.87 6.80
N SER A 512 -15.92 5.48 5.55
CA SER A 512 -14.92 5.13 4.55
C SER A 512 -14.26 6.34 3.86
N LEU A 513 -14.79 7.56 4.04
CA LEU A 513 -14.30 8.77 3.36
C LEU A 513 -13.52 9.74 4.27
N GLU A 514 -13.39 9.47 5.57
CA GLU A 514 -12.65 10.33 6.51
C GLU A 514 -11.19 10.56 6.07
N THR A 515 -10.53 9.56 5.49
CA THR A 515 -9.16 9.71 4.96
C THR A 515 -9.10 10.72 3.81
N PHE A 516 -10.05 10.66 2.88
CA PHE A 516 -10.12 11.59 1.73
C PHE A 516 -10.53 12.98 2.17
N LEU A 517 -11.46 13.07 3.12
CA LEU A 517 -11.84 14.33 3.74
C LEU A 517 -10.60 15.04 4.31
N LEU A 518 -9.67 14.34 4.94
CA LEU A 518 -8.43 14.96 5.44
C LEU A 518 -7.48 15.44 4.34
N GLN A 519 -7.50 14.83 3.16
CA GLN A 519 -6.58 15.13 2.05
C GLN A 519 -7.10 16.21 1.10
N GLU A 520 -8.42 16.33 0.94
CA GLU A 520 -9.07 17.17 -0.08
C GLU A 520 -9.86 18.35 0.50
N SER A 521 -9.52 18.76 1.72
CA SER A 521 -10.16 19.85 2.42
C SER A 521 -9.14 20.85 2.95
N ASP A 522 -9.64 22.00 3.39
CA ASP A 522 -8.83 23.00 4.04
C ASP A 522 -9.34 23.28 5.46
N VAL A 523 -8.44 23.71 6.35
CA VAL A 523 -8.71 23.87 7.78
C VAL A 523 -8.20 25.20 8.30
N VAL A 524 -9.07 25.92 9.00
CA VAL A 524 -8.68 27.09 9.80
C VAL A 524 -8.68 26.72 11.29
N ASN A 525 -7.60 27.07 11.98
CA ASN A 525 -7.51 26.89 13.44
C ASN A 525 -7.91 28.18 14.15
N THR A 526 -8.73 28.06 15.19
CA THR A 526 -9.20 29.22 15.95
C THR A 526 -9.04 29.01 17.46
N ASN A 527 -8.73 30.10 18.16
CA ASN A 527 -8.58 30.13 19.61
C ASN A 527 -9.30 31.35 20.19
N PHE A 528 -10.06 31.15 21.27
CA PHE A 528 -10.93 32.14 21.87
C PHE A 528 -10.67 32.31 23.37
N THR A 529 -10.71 33.55 23.86
CA THR A 529 -10.69 33.85 25.29
C THR A 529 -11.83 34.78 25.70
N PHE A 530 -12.63 34.33 26.67
CA PHE A 530 -13.70 35.10 27.31
C PHE A 530 -13.17 35.77 28.57
N GLY A 531 -13.12 37.09 28.55
CA GLY A 531 -12.63 37.93 29.63
C GLY A 531 -11.11 37.97 29.68
N GLY A 532 -10.58 39.19 29.72
CA GLY A 532 -9.15 39.40 29.74
C GLY A 532 -8.48 39.00 28.42
N ILE A 533 -7.17 39.16 28.41
CA ILE A 533 -6.33 38.89 27.24
C ILE A 533 -6.07 37.38 27.17
N GLY A 534 -6.17 36.85 25.95
CA GLY A 534 -5.84 35.47 25.65
C GLY A 534 -4.35 35.22 25.73
N ASN A 535 -3.99 33.98 25.55
CA ASN A 535 -2.67 33.45 25.86
C ASN A 535 -1.96 32.90 24.61
N TYR A 536 -2.41 33.40 23.47
CA TYR A 536 -1.97 33.07 22.12
C TYR A 536 -1.18 34.25 21.56
N PRO A 537 -0.52 34.09 20.40
CA PRO A 537 -0.06 35.21 19.60
C PRO A 537 -1.12 36.29 19.51
N LEU A 538 -0.70 37.55 19.47
CA LEU A 538 -1.64 38.62 19.17
C LEU A 538 -2.27 38.32 17.83
N GLY A 539 -3.60 38.32 17.78
CA GLY A 539 -4.28 38.45 16.50
C GLY A 539 -3.96 39.82 15.91
N ASP A 540 -4.11 39.96 14.60
CA ASP A 540 -4.05 41.26 13.93
C ASP A 540 -5.18 42.15 14.48
N ARG A 541 -4.84 43.09 15.36
CA ARG A 541 -5.77 43.97 16.08
C ARG A 541 -5.91 45.32 15.40
N ASP A 542 -4.89 45.76 14.66
CA ASP A 542 -4.96 47.02 13.90
C ASP A 542 -5.46 46.84 12.47
N CYS A 543 -5.65 45.58 12.06
CA CYS A 543 -6.28 45.15 10.82
C CYS A 543 -5.46 45.49 9.57
N ASP A 544 -4.14 45.48 9.68
CA ASP A 544 -3.22 45.76 8.56
C ASP A 544 -2.73 44.50 7.80
N GLY A 545 -3.13 43.32 8.26
CA GLY A 545 -2.81 42.02 7.68
C GLY A 545 -1.46 41.46 8.10
N ILE A 546 -0.76 42.13 9.00
CA ILE A 546 0.56 41.75 9.47
C ILE A 546 0.49 41.68 10.99
N ILE A 547 0.56 40.48 11.56
CA ILE A 547 0.72 40.34 13.01
C ILE A 547 2.05 40.96 13.41
N ASN A 548 1.98 42.10 14.08
CA ASN A 548 3.13 42.90 14.43
C ASN A 548 2.94 43.67 15.73
N ALA A 549 3.95 44.46 16.06
CA ALA A 549 4.06 45.12 17.33
C ALA A 549 2.99 46.22 17.56
N LYS A 550 2.26 46.66 16.53
CA LYS A 550 1.10 47.55 16.66
C LYS A 550 -0.15 46.84 17.23
N ASP A 551 -0.20 45.52 17.18
CA ASP A 551 -1.35 44.72 17.65
C ASP A 551 -1.43 44.59 19.17
N CYS A 552 -0.41 45.08 19.88
CA CYS A 552 -0.27 44.87 21.32
C CYS A 552 -1.37 45.51 22.17
N GLY A 553 -2.08 46.51 21.65
CA GLY A 553 -3.19 47.16 22.37
C GLY A 553 -2.80 47.70 23.75
N GLY A 554 -1.51 48.00 23.99
CA GLY A 554 -1.02 48.50 25.28
C GLY A 554 -0.70 47.42 26.34
N MET A 555 -0.50 46.16 25.94
CA MET A 555 -0.20 45.07 26.88
C MET A 555 1.18 45.22 27.50
N ASN A 556 1.25 45.66 28.77
CA ASN A 556 2.53 45.88 29.44
C ASN A 556 3.24 44.58 29.86
N ILE A 557 2.50 43.63 30.44
CA ILE A 557 3.07 42.36 30.91
C ILE A 557 2.19 41.21 30.40
N LEU A 558 2.79 40.26 29.71
CA LEU A 558 2.18 39.01 29.27
C LEU A 558 2.70 37.85 30.12
N THR A 559 1.83 36.96 30.61
CA THR A 559 2.23 35.79 31.40
C THR A 559 1.77 34.50 30.73
N LEU A 560 2.71 33.74 30.18
CA LEU A 560 2.50 32.44 29.55
C LEU A 560 2.61 31.33 30.62
N ASN A 561 1.71 30.36 30.67
CA ASN A 561 1.69 29.28 31.66
C ASN A 561 1.21 27.93 31.09
N GLN A 562 1.20 26.87 31.90
CA GLN A 562 0.80 25.51 31.46
C GLN A 562 -0.67 25.38 31.04
N SER A 563 -1.57 26.24 31.54
CA SER A 563 -3.00 26.17 31.19
C SER A 563 -3.30 26.61 29.76
N LEU A 564 -2.28 27.10 29.05
CA LEU A 564 -2.39 27.66 27.70
C LEU A 564 -2.22 26.60 26.62
N GLY A 565 -1.81 25.39 26.99
CA GLY A 565 -1.38 24.37 26.05
C GLY A 565 0.01 24.67 25.48
N PRO A 566 0.40 23.96 24.41
CA PRO A 566 1.65 24.22 23.69
C PRO A 566 1.65 25.60 23.01
N LEU A 567 2.69 26.39 23.26
CA LEU A 567 2.89 27.69 22.61
C LEU A 567 3.35 27.54 21.17
N SER A 568 2.94 28.47 20.30
CA SER A 568 3.33 28.60 18.90
C SER A 568 3.24 30.06 18.44
N GLY A 569 4.10 30.50 17.51
CA GLY A 569 4.01 31.83 16.88
C GLY A 569 4.62 33.00 17.66
N ASP A 570 4.15 34.22 17.36
CA ASP A 570 4.76 35.47 17.82
C ASP A 570 3.97 36.12 18.96
N TYR A 571 4.63 36.38 20.09
CA TYR A 571 4.04 36.99 21.28
C TYR A 571 4.67 38.36 21.54
N PHE A 572 3.86 39.35 21.90
CA PHE A 572 4.35 40.71 22.12
C PHE A 572 3.89 41.29 23.47
N ALA A 573 4.76 42.07 24.11
CA ALA A 573 4.42 42.89 25.28
C ALA A 573 5.26 44.18 25.33
N ASN A 574 4.69 45.28 25.82
CA ASN A 574 5.38 46.58 25.93
C ASN A 574 6.50 46.58 26.96
N GLN A 575 6.45 45.72 27.98
CA GLN A 575 7.45 45.70 29.06
C GLN A 575 8.03 44.31 29.27
N LYS A 576 7.18 43.31 29.49
CA LYS A 576 7.66 42.00 29.95
C LYS A 576 6.82 40.83 29.47
N ILE A 577 7.47 39.75 29.04
CA ILE A 577 6.85 38.42 28.90
C ILE A 577 7.38 37.53 30.03
N ILE A 578 6.49 36.85 30.75
CA ILE A 578 6.81 35.90 31.83
C ILE A 578 6.32 34.51 31.39
N VAL A 579 7.22 33.57 31.18
CA VAL A 579 6.90 32.18 30.86
C VAL A 579 7.04 31.35 32.13
N GLN A 580 5.92 30.90 32.67
CA GLN A 580 5.82 30.17 33.94
C GLN A 580 6.25 28.71 33.79
N PRO A 581 6.54 28.03 34.93
CA PRO A 581 6.90 26.61 34.93
C PRO A 581 5.88 25.73 34.21
N ASN A 582 6.38 24.68 33.56
CA ASN A 582 5.60 23.68 32.83
C ASN A 582 4.79 24.22 31.64
N THR A 583 5.09 25.44 31.17
CA THR A 583 4.55 25.92 29.89
C THR A 583 5.04 25.01 28.78
N MET A 584 4.13 24.43 28.01
CA MET A 584 4.47 23.55 26.90
C MET A 584 4.82 24.39 25.66
N ILE A 585 5.77 23.94 24.87
CA ILE A 585 6.20 24.57 23.62
C ILE A 585 6.08 23.52 22.52
N ASN A 586 5.47 23.87 21.38
CA ASN A 586 5.36 22.94 20.26
C ASN A 586 6.74 22.62 19.67
N ALA A 587 6.98 21.33 19.44
CA ALA A 587 8.15 20.84 18.75
C ALA A 587 8.08 21.20 17.26
N GLY A 588 9.20 21.64 16.67
CA GLY A 588 9.30 21.91 15.23
C GLY A 588 8.78 23.28 14.77
N GLU A 589 8.20 24.08 15.66
CA GLU A 589 7.71 25.43 15.33
C GLU A 589 8.73 26.52 15.66
N THR A 590 8.56 27.69 15.05
CA THR A 590 9.26 28.92 15.44
C THR A 590 8.38 29.70 16.42
N ILE A 591 8.97 30.12 17.54
CA ILE A 591 8.33 30.98 18.53
C ILE A 591 9.13 32.25 18.67
N SER A 592 8.49 33.40 18.49
CA SER A 592 9.13 34.71 18.68
C SER A 592 8.51 35.44 19.86
N TRP A 593 9.33 36.01 20.73
CA TRP A 593 8.89 36.82 21.87
C TRP A 593 9.44 38.23 21.74
N HIS A 594 8.55 39.20 21.59
CA HIS A 594 8.85 40.61 21.37
C HIS A 594 8.51 41.42 22.63
N ALA A 595 9.45 41.54 23.55
CA ALA A 595 9.31 42.34 24.77
C ALA A 595 10.67 42.85 25.27
N PRO A 596 10.73 44.04 25.89
CA PRO A 596 11.98 44.56 26.45
C PRO A 596 12.59 43.63 27.52
N GLU A 597 11.75 42.88 28.23
CA GLU A 597 12.16 41.86 29.18
C GLU A 597 11.42 40.53 28.89
N VAL A 598 12.16 39.42 28.86
CA VAL A 598 11.56 38.08 28.82
C VAL A 598 12.12 37.24 29.97
N GLU A 599 11.24 36.75 30.82
CA GLU A 599 11.57 35.90 31.96
C GLU A 599 11.05 34.48 31.71
N MET A 600 11.93 33.49 31.60
CA MET A 600 11.57 32.08 31.53
C MET A 600 11.85 31.39 32.87
N ILE A 601 10.84 30.76 33.45
CA ILE A 601 10.94 30.05 34.72
C ILE A 601 10.65 28.57 34.46
N GLU A 602 11.67 27.71 34.50
CA GLU A 602 11.52 26.25 34.40
C GLU A 602 10.73 25.77 33.16
N VAL A 603 11.04 26.33 31.99
CA VAL A 603 10.39 25.98 30.71
C VAL A 603 11.24 25.00 29.93
N ALA A 604 10.66 23.88 29.50
CA ALA A 604 11.31 22.94 28.61
C ALA A 604 11.08 23.35 27.15
N VAL A 605 12.16 23.62 26.41
CA VAL A 605 12.11 23.92 24.97
C VAL A 605 12.53 22.66 24.21
N PRO A 606 11.68 22.09 23.33
CA PRO A 606 12.05 20.96 22.48
C PRO A 606 13.26 21.30 21.60
N GLN A 607 14.11 20.32 21.31
CA GLN A 607 15.32 20.54 20.49
C GLN A 607 15.03 20.98 19.05
N THR A 608 13.83 20.68 18.55
CA THR A 608 13.39 21.01 17.19
C THR A 608 12.74 22.39 17.10
N THR A 609 12.54 23.10 18.21
CA THR A 609 11.90 24.42 18.23
C THR A 609 12.93 25.52 18.05
N VAL A 610 12.63 26.50 17.20
CA VAL A 610 13.43 27.73 17.07
C VAL A 610 12.82 28.81 17.97
N LEU A 611 13.58 29.26 18.97
CA LEU A 611 13.18 30.35 19.86
C LEU A 611 13.86 31.66 19.44
N ALA A 612 13.08 32.66 19.06
CA ALA A 612 13.52 34.02 18.79
C ALA A 612 13.08 34.95 19.92
N ILE A 613 13.98 35.80 20.41
CA ILE A 613 13.66 36.83 21.40
C ILE A 613 14.09 38.17 20.83
N ASP A 614 13.13 39.08 20.73
CA ASP A 614 13.32 40.45 20.29
C ASP A 614 13.01 41.41 21.43
N GLN A 615 13.96 42.29 21.73
CA GLN A 615 13.83 43.27 22.82
C GLN A 615 13.17 44.56 22.37
N SER A 616 12.71 44.66 21.12
CA SER A 616 12.02 45.84 20.59
C SER A 616 10.76 46.17 21.39
N GLY A 617 10.11 45.17 21.99
CA GLY A 617 8.77 45.31 22.55
C GLY A 617 7.76 45.75 21.50
N CYS A 618 6.61 46.21 21.98
CA CYS A 618 5.66 46.95 21.17
C CYS A 618 6.12 48.42 21.06
N PRO A 619 6.17 49.01 19.85
CA PRO A 619 6.62 50.38 19.62
C PRO A 619 5.71 51.45 20.23
#